data_AF-A0A7Y3MNG6-F1
#
_entry.id   AF-A0A7Y3MNG6-F1
#
_cell.length_a   1.000
_cell.length_b   1.000
_cell.length_c   1.000
_cell.angle_alpha   90.00
_cell.angle_beta   90.00
_cell.angle_gamma   90.00
#
_symmetry.space_group_name_H-M   'P 1'
#
loop_
_entity.id
_entity.type
_entity.pdbx_description
1 polymer ?
#
loop_
_entity_poly.entity_id
_entity_poly.type
_entity_poly.pdbx_seq_one_letter_code
_entity_poly.pdbx_strand_id
1 'polypeptide(L)'
;NLATLIAQGDIGQNELTGMSTAYPLGEVDVPGISGTATFFERINGEALAEVQLLNTTAGGLHPGHIHMNDAATGGPIAFTLASVVGATGNSKTNVAVLDDGTAFGYEQVLTYDGYINIHLSAENLGTLIAQGNIGANFDADGNSSKNYDVTNNGATSYVFNGEGQTDAQNPSLTLVRGTTYTFTIDASGHPFLIKSVQGNTNANAYNNGVTNNGAENGTVTFTVPMDAPDTLYYNCQFHSSMTGTFTITD
;
A
#
# COMPACT_ATOMS: atom_id res chain seq x y z
N ASN A 1 -38.32 43.22 -5.85
CA ASN A 1 -37.55 42.73 -4.69
C ASN A 1 -36.73 41.54 -5.19
N LEU A 2 -35.54 41.78 -5.73
CA LEU A 2 -34.63 40.69 -6.10
C LEU A 2 -33.92 40.26 -4.81
N ALA A 3 -34.11 39.01 -4.41
CA ALA A 3 -33.39 38.42 -3.29
C ALA A 3 -31.89 38.53 -3.56
N THR A 4 -31.18 39.22 -2.67
CA THR A 4 -29.72 39.24 -2.68
C THR A 4 -29.25 37.86 -2.25
N LEU A 5 -28.69 37.10 -3.19
CA LEU A 5 -28.04 35.81 -2.91
C LEU A 5 -26.67 36.14 -2.29
N ILE A 6 -26.51 35.95 -0.97
CA ILE A 6 -25.31 36.42 -0.24
C ILE A 6 -24.20 35.36 -0.18
N ALA A 7 -24.49 34.10 -0.48
CA ALA A 7 -23.49 33.08 -0.79
C ALA A 7 -24.16 31.88 -1.45
N GLN A 8 -23.71 31.51 -2.65
CA GLN A 8 -23.85 30.16 -3.16
C GLN A 8 -22.44 29.57 -3.11
N GLY A 9 -22.09 28.95 -1.98
CA GLY A 9 -20.95 28.06 -1.97
C GLY A 9 -21.30 26.93 -2.94
N ASP A 10 -20.46 26.70 -3.94
CA ASP A 10 -20.59 25.55 -4.82
C ASP A 10 -20.33 24.29 -4.00
N ILE A 11 -21.38 23.80 -3.33
CA ILE A 11 -21.36 22.55 -2.56
C ILE A 11 -21.23 21.33 -3.48
N GLY A 12 -21.44 21.47 -4.79
CA GLY A 12 -21.27 20.38 -5.76
C GLY A 12 -19.82 19.92 -5.88
N GLN A 13 -18.83 20.80 -5.62
CA GLN A 13 -17.43 20.40 -5.61
C GLN A 13 -17.04 19.55 -4.39
N ASN A 14 -17.75 19.73 -3.26
CA ASN A 14 -17.59 18.93 -2.05
C ASN A 14 -18.53 17.71 -2.02
N GLU A 15 -19.31 17.47 -3.07
CA GLU A 15 -20.12 16.27 -3.19
C GLU A 15 -19.22 15.04 -3.35
N LEU A 16 -19.61 13.90 -2.76
CA LEU A 16 -18.89 12.65 -2.91
C LEU A 16 -19.28 11.97 -4.22
N THR A 17 -18.32 11.37 -4.91
CA THR A 17 -18.61 10.60 -6.14
C THR A 17 -19.28 9.25 -5.83
N GLY A 18 -19.13 8.78 -4.59
CA GLY A 18 -19.52 7.44 -4.16
C GLY A 18 -18.36 6.43 -4.16
N MET A 19 -17.21 6.77 -4.74
CA MET A 19 -15.99 5.96 -4.64
C MET A 19 -15.36 6.13 -3.26
N SER A 20 -14.91 5.03 -2.68
CA SER A 20 -14.17 5.04 -1.41
C SER A 20 -13.20 3.87 -1.31
N THR A 21 -12.17 4.05 -0.48
CA THR A 21 -11.23 3.00 -0.12
C THR A 21 -11.04 3.00 1.39
N ALA A 22 -10.87 1.82 1.99
CA ALA A 22 -10.77 1.66 3.43
C ALA A 22 -9.49 0.93 3.82
N TYR A 23 -8.76 1.50 4.78
CA TYR A 23 -7.51 0.99 5.32
C TYR A 23 -7.72 0.63 6.80
N PRO A 24 -7.54 -0.64 7.22
CA PRO A 24 -7.62 -1.03 8.61
C PRO A 24 -6.47 -0.41 9.41
N LEU A 25 -6.78 0.01 10.64
CA LEU A 25 -5.81 0.49 11.61
C LEU A 25 -5.75 -0.54 12.75
N GLY A 26 -4.65 -1.27 12.82
CA GLY A 26 -4.39 -2.27 13.84
C GLY A 26 -4.03 -1.65 15.19
N GLU A 27 -4.22 -2.44 16.24
CA GLU A 27 -3.79 -2.14 17.61
C GLU A 27 -2.26 -2.04 17.70
N VAL A 28 -1.76 -1.13 18.55
CA VAL A 28 -0.32 -0.93 18.79
C VAL A 28 0.01 -0.95 20.28
N ASP A 29 0.18 0.21 20.93
CA ASP A 29 0.65 0.29 22.32
C ASP A 29 -0.48 0.19 23.36
N VAL A 30 -1.73 0.42 22.94
CA VAL A 30 -2.91 0.41 23.81
C VAL A 30 -3.84 -0.73 23.41
N PRO A 31 -3.87 -1.82 24.21
CA PRO A 31 -4.68 -2.98 23.88
C PRO A 31 -6.17 -2.69 23.75
N GLY A 32 -6.80 -3.30 22.76
CA GLY A 32 -8.21 -3.21 22.41
C GLY A 32 -8.58 -2.06 21.47
N ILE A 33 -7.68 -1.11 21.18
CA ILE A 33 -7.99 0.02 20.27
C ILE A 33 -7.55 -0.34 18.85
N SER A 34 -8.49 -0.31 17.91
CA SER A 34 -8.27 -0.56 16.49
C SER A 34 -9.38 0.12 15.68
N GLY A 35 -9.28 0.17 14.36
CA GLY A 35 -10.30 0.83 13.55
C GLY A 35 -10.03 0.82 12.06
N THR A 36 -10.49 1.87 11.40
CA THR A 36 -10.39 2.02 9.94
C THR A 36 -10.25 3.49 9.58
N ALA A 37 -9.38 3.79 8.61
CA ALA A 37 -9.36 5.05 7.89
C ALA A 37 -10.00 4.84 6.52
N THR A 38 -11.09 5.53 6.22
CA THR A 38 -11.77 5.50 4.92
C THR A 38 -11.56 6.82 4.20
N PHE A 39 -11.12 6.75 2.95
CA PHE A 39 -11.03 7.91 2.07
C PHE A 39 -12.18 7.83 1.08
N PHE A 40 -12.93 8.92 0.95
CA PHE A 40 -14.00 9.07 -0.03
C PHE A 40 -13.60 10.10 -1.07
N GLU A 41 -13.77 9.77 -2.34
CA GLU A 41 -13.49 10.70 -3.43
C GLU A 41 -14.58 11.78 -3.51
N ARG A 42 -14.16 13.03 -3.69
CA ARG A 42 -15.03 14.16 -4.00
C ARG A 42 -15.05 14.46 -5.50
N ILE A 43 -16.12 15.09 -5.99
CA ILE A 43 -16.26 15.49 -7.40
C ILE A 43 -15.10 16.38 -7.87
N ASN A 44 -14.48 17.16 -6.98
CA ASN A 44 -13.31 17.98 -7.29
C ASN A 44 -11.96 17.22 -7.30
N GLY A 45 -11.94 15.90 -7.07
CA GLY A 45 -10.74 15.05 -7.03
C GLY A 45 -10.02 15.02 -5.67
N GLU A 46 -10.42 15.86 -4.72
CA GLU A 46 -9.94 15.79 -3.33
C GLU A 46 -10.51 14.56 -2.63
N ALA A 47 -9.96 14.22 -1.46
CA ALA A 47 -10.49 13.16 -0.62
C ALA A 47 -11.08 13.70 0.69
N LEU A 48 -12.14 13.05 1.17
CA LEU A 48 -12.57 13.13 2.56
C LEU A 48 -12.00 11.93 3.30
N ALA A 49 -11.05 12.15 4.21
CA ALA A 49 -10.56 11.13 5.13
C ALA A 49 -11.47 11.07 6.36
N GLU A 50 -12.01 9.90 6.66
CA GLU A 50 -12.76 9.59 7.87
C GLU A 50 -12.04 8.50 8.64
N VAL A 51 -11.63 8.79 9.88
CA VAL A 51 -11.04 7.78 10.77
C VAL A 51 -12.08 7.40 11.80
N GLN A 52 -12.30 6.09 11.94
CA GLN A 52 -13.17 5.50 12.94
C GLN A 52 -12.40 4.47 13.77
N LEU A 53 -12.28 4.70 15.07
CA LEU A 53 -11.68 3.80 16.04
C LEU A 53 -12.73 3.22 16.97
N LEU A 54 -12.52 1.97 17.35
CA LEU A 54 -13.27 1.24 18.35
C LEU A 54 -12.54 1.31 19.70
N ASN A 55 -13.31 1.24 20.78
CA ASN A 55 -12.81 1.19 22.16
C ASN A 55 -11.97 2.41 22.60
N THR A 56 -12.13 3.56 21.95
CA THR A 56 -11.60 4.83 22.46
C THR A 56 -12.34 5.26 23.73
N THR A 57 -11.69 6.10 24.56
CA THR A 57 -12.28 6.58 25.82
C THR A 57 -12.73 8.04 25.71
N ALA A 58 -13.91 8.36 26.26
CA ALA A 58 -14.43 9.72 26.30
C ALA A 58 -13.46 10.68 27.03
N GLY A 59 -13.32 11.89 26.49
CA GLY A 59 -12.37 12.90 26.98
C GLY A 59 -11.00 12.86 26.29
N GLY A 60 -10.69 11.81 25.54
CA GLY A 60 -9.49 11.77 24.69
C GLY A 60 -9.63 12.57 23.40
N LEU A 61 -8.54 13.19 22.97
CA LEU A 61 -8.33 13.69 21.61
C LEU A 61 -7.05 13.04 21.09
N HIS A 62 -7.17 12.32 19.97
CA HIS A 62 -6.10 11.47 19.46
C HIS A 62 -5.59 12.03 18.13
N PRO A 63 -4.46 12.75 18.10
CA PRO A 63 -3.88 13.27 16.86
C PRO A 63 -3.58 12.15 15.87
N GLY A 64 -3.74 12.42 14.58
CA GLY A 64 -3.45 11.46 13.52
C GLY A 64 -2.57 12.08 12.42
N HIS A 65 -1.71 11.27 11.82
CA HIS A 65 -0.85 11.70 10.72
C HIS A 65 -0.75 10.62 9.65
N ILE A 66 -0.60 11.05 8.39
CA ILE A 66 -0.07 10.22 7.31
C ILE A 66 1.44 10.44 7.25
N HIS A 67 2.20 9.36 7.22
CA HIS A 67 3.65 9.34 7.12
C HIS A 67 4.09 8.72 5.78
N MET A 68 5.35 8.98 5.38
CA MET A 68 5.98 8.32 4.23
C MET A 68 6.53 6.93 4.59
N ASN A 69 6.71 6.08 3.57
CA ASN A 69 7.15 4.68 3.64
C ASN A 69 6.07 3.75 4.25
N ASP A 70 6.40 2.47 4.42
CA ASP A 70 5.58 1.55 5.21
C ASP A 70 5.77 1.80 6.73
N ALA A 71 4.80 1.34 7.53
CA ALA A 71 4.80 1.53 8.97
C ALA A 71 5.99 0.90 9.71
N ALA A 72 6.55 -0.22 9.21
CA ALA A 72 7.67 -0.91 9.83
C ALA A 72 9.00 -0.18 9.57
N THR A 73 9.15 0.40 8.39
CA THR A 73 10.28 1.27 8.03
C THR A 73 10.19 2.62 8.73
N GLY A 74 8.99 3.19 8.79
CA GLY A 74 8.71 4.51 9.33
C GLY A 74 9.16 5.66 8.42
N GLY A 75 8.73 6.88 8.72
CA GLY A 75 9.09 8.05 7.93
C GLY A 75 8.57 9.38 8.48
N PRO A 76 8.95 10.50 7.84
CA PRO A 76 8.46 11.82 8.22
C PRO A 76 6.93 11.93 8.04
N ILE A 77 6.33 12.88 8.76
CA ILE A 77 4.92 13.25 8.59
C ILE A 77 4.77 13.94 7.22
N ALA A 78 3.82 13.46 6.43
CA ALA A 78 3.44 14.04 5.14
C ALA A 78 2.15 14.86 5.24
N PHE A 79 1.20 14.43 6.08
CA PHE A 79 -0.08 15.12 6.23
C PHE A 79 -0.63 14.99 7.65
N THR A 80 -1.18 16.09 8.18
CA THR A 80 -1.82 16.13 9.50
C THR A 80 -3.33 15.91 9.41
N LEU A 81 -3.84 14.86 10.06
CA LEU A 81 -5.28 14.57 10.15
C LEU A 81 -5.92 15.31 11.34
N ALA A 82 -7.22 15.58 11.24
CA ALA A 82 -8.02 15.98 12.38
C ALA A 82 -7.98 14.90 13.48
N SER A 83 -7.83 15.32 14.73
CA SER A 83 -7.77 14.39 15.86
C SER A 83 -9.06 13.58 16.01
N VAL A 84 -8.93 12.29 16.27
CA VAL A 84 -10.06 11.40 16.59
C VAL A 84 -10.63 11.79 17.95
N VAL A 85 -11.93 12.07 18.00
CA VAL A 85 -12.63 12.43 19.23
C VAL A 85 -12.95 11.17 20.00
N GLY A 86 -12.26 10.92 21.12
CA GLY A 86 -12.33 9.66 21.87
C GLY A 86 -13.72 9.29 22.39
N ALA A 87 -14.62 10.26 22.57
CA ALA A 87 -16.02 10.00 22.93
C ALA A 87 -16.84 9.35 21.81
N THR A 88 -16.47 9.58 20.55
CA THR A 88 -17.18 9.07 19.37
C THR A 88 -16.36 8.05 18.57
N GLY A 89 -15.05 8.03 18.77
CA GLY A 89 -14.11 7.27 17.96
C GLY A 89 -13.89 7.85 16.56
N ASN A 90 -14.42 9.03 16.22
CA ASN A 90 -14.43 9.53 14.84
C ASN A 90 -13.62 10.82 14.64
N SER A 91 -13.05 10.98 13.44
CA SER A 91 -12.64 12.27 12.87
C SER A 91 -12.92 12.34 11.37
N LYS A 92 -12.97 13.56 10.83
CA LYS A 92 -13.09 13.83 9.40
C LYS A 92 -12.14 14.95 8.98
N THR A 93 -11.42 14.76 7.87
CA THR A 93 -10.43 15.72 7.35
C THR A 93 -10.59 15.84 5.84
N ASN A 94 -10.56 17.06 5.31
CA ASN A 94 -10.45 17.26 3.87
C ASN A 94 -8.97 17.14 3.44
N VAL A 95 -8.70 16.36 2.40
CA VAL A 95 -7.36 16.07 1.92
C VAL A 95 -7.25 16.56 0.48
N ALA A 96 -6.43 17.59 0.29
CA ALA A 96 -6.23 18.25 -0.99
C ALA A 96 -4.74 18.52 -1.29
N VAL A 97 -3.96 18.69 -0.23
CA VAL A 97 -2.55 19.08 -0.29
C VAL A 97 -1.84 18.51 0.94
N LEU A 98 -0.61 18.03 0.78
CA LEU A 98 0.28 17.66 1.88
C LEU A 98 0.72 18.89 2.67
N ASP A 99 1.30 18.66 3.85
CA ASP A 99 1.77 19.73 4.74
C ASP A 99 2.90 20.57 4.09
N ASP A 100 3.58 20.05 3.06
CA ASP A 100 4.62 20.73 2.30
C ASP A 100 4.11 21.53 1.07
N GLY A 101 2.80 21.49 0.79
CA GLY A 101 2.18 22.16 -0.35
C GLY A 101 2.04 21.29 -1.61
N THR A 102 2.46 20.03 -1.60
CA THR A 102 2.29 19.09 -2.71
C THR A 102 0.82 18.70 -2.87
N ALA A 103 0.25 18.81 -4.07
CA ALA A 103 -1.14 18.40 -4.33
C ALA A 103 -1.34 16.90 -4.03
N PHE A 104 -2.39 16.57 -3.28
CA PHE A 104 -2.64 15.23 -2.79
C PHE A 104 -4.14 15.00 -2.60
N GLY A 105 -4.78 14.41 -3.61
CA GLY A 105 -6.19 14.06 -3.63
C GLY A 105 -6.42 12.55 -3.55
N TYR A 106 -7.62 12.11 -3.90
CA TYR A 106 -8.04 10.71 -3.76
C TYR A 106 -7.16 9.74 -4.54
N GLU A 107 -6.87 10.03 -5.81
CA GLU A 107 -6.02 9.16 -6.65
C GLU A 107 -4.60 9.00 -6.09
N GLN A 108 -4.05 10.04 -5.46
CA GLN A 108 -2.73 9.95 -4.83
C GLN A 108 -2.77 9.06 -3.58
N VAL A 109 -3.85 9.08 -2.79
CA VAL A 109 -4.00 8.19 -1.63
C VAL A 109 -3.89 6.72 -2.04
N LEU A 110 -4.46 6.34 -3.18
CA LEU A 110 -4.51 4.93 -3.64
C LEU A 110 -3.12 4.33 -3.92
N THR A 111 -2.15 5.17 -4.29
CA THR A 111 -0.81 4.75 -4.70
C THR A 111 0.29 5.25 -3.77
N TYR A 112 -0.07 6.00 -2.72
CA TYR A 112 0.92 6.59 -1.83
C TYR A 112 1.70 5.53 -1.05
N ASP A 113 3.02 5.63 -1.08
CA ASP A 113 3.90 4.88 -0.19
C ASP A 113 3.85 5.52 1.21
N GLY A 114 2.84 5.12 1.99
CA GLY A 114 2.61 5.69 3.31
C GLY A 114 1.89 4.79 4.30
N TYR A 115 1.76 5.32 5.51
CA TYR A 115 1.01 4.71 6.61
C TYR A 115 0.38 5.78 7.51
N ILE A 116 -0.62 5.40 8.29
CA ILE A 116 -1.31 6.24 9.26
C ILE A 116 -0.89 5.85 10.67
N ASN A 117 -0.60 6.85 11.49
CA ASN A 117 -0.47 6.73 12.94
C ASN A 117 -1.59 7.51 13.62
N ILE A 118 -2.18 6.93 14.66
CA ILE A 118 -3.01 7.65 15.63
C ILE A 118 -2.35 7.59 17.00
N HIS A 119 -2.13 8.76 17.59
CA HIS A 119 -1.43 8.94 18.86
C HIS A 119 -2.38 8.98 20.05
N LEU A 120 -1.88 8.68 21.25
CA LEU A 120 -2.66 8.71 22.48
C LEU A 120 -3.18 10.13 22.80
N SER A 121 -2.33 11.15 22.74
CA SER A 121 -2.72 12.55 22.91
C SER A 121 -1.65 13.50 22.37
N ALA A 122 -1.95 14.80 22.31
CA ALA A 122 -0.98 15.82 21.90
C ALA A 122 0.25 15.90 22.84
N GLU A 123 0.08 15.54 24.11
CA GLU A 123 1.13 15.48 25.14
C GLU A 123 1.89 14.15 25.13
N ASN A 124 1.34 13.12 24.48
CA ASN A 124 1.94 11.79 24.39
C ASN A 124 1.90 11.25 22.95
N LEU A 125 2.67 11.90 22.07
CA LEU A 125 2.85 11.48 20.67
C LEU A 125 3.68 10.20 20.53
N GLY A 126 4.43 9.80 21.56
CA GLY A 126 5.24 8.58 21.51
C GLY A 126 4.42 7.29 21.66
N THR A 127 3.20 7.37 22.20
CA THR A 127 2.29 6.23 22.34
C THR A 127 1.30 6.20 21.18
N LEU A 128 1.30 5.11 20.42
CA LEU A 128 0.41 4.86 19.30
C LEU A 128 -0.78 4.01 19.76
N ILE A 129 -2.00 4.44 19.44
CA ILE A 129 -3.22 3.70 19.78
C ILE A 129 -3.77 2.91 18.60
N ALA A 130 -3.44 3.31 17.36
CA ALA A 130 -3.77 2.58 16.16
C ALA A 130 -2.79 2.95 15.03
N GLN A 131 -2.48 1.99 14.15
CA GLN A 131 -1.60 2.19 12.99
C GLN A 131 -2.01 1.32 11.81
N GLY A 132 -1.83 1.79 10.58
CA GLY A 132 -2.06 0.96 9.40
C GLY A 132 -1.43 1.54 8.13
N ASN A 133 -0.95 0.66 7.26
CA ASN A 133 -0.46 1.05 5.95
C ASN A 133 -1.60 1.55 5.04
N ILE A 134 -1.26 2.45 4.12
CA ILE A 134 -2.18 2.96 3.09
C ILE A 134 -1.55 2.85 1.70
N GLY A 135 -2.35 3.15 0.67
CA GLY A 135 -1.88 3.22 -0.71
C GLY A 135 -1.09 1.99 -1.15
N ALA A 136 0.12 2.20 -1.65
CA ALA A 136 1.01 1.14 -2.15
C ALA A 136 1.42 0.10 -1.09
N ASN A 137 1.33 0.46 0.20
CA ASN A 137 1.67 -0.42 1.31
C ASN A 137 0.49 -1.23 1.86
N PHE A 138 -0.72 -0.97 1.34
CA PHE A 138 -1.93 -1.65 1.76
C PHE A 138 -2.30 -2.79 0.82
N ASP A 139 -2.62 -3.93 1.41
CA ASP A 139 -3.30 -5.04 0.76
C ASP A 139 -4.74 -5.16 1.34
N ALA A 140 -5.74 -5.33 0.48
CA ALA A 140 -7.13 -5.38 0.91
C ALA A 140 -7.47 -6.56 1.86
N ASP A 141 -6.54 -7.50 2.00
CA ASP A 141 -6.65 -8.69 2.86
C ASP A 141 -5.97 -8.52 4.24
N GLY A 142 -5.36 -7.36 4.52
CA GLY A 142 -4.82 -7.00 5.83
C GLY A 142 -3.54 -7.74 6.23
N ASN A 143 -2.79 -8.27 5.26
CA ASN A 143 -1.51 -8.91 5.44
C ASN A 143 -0.42 -8.09 4.75
N SER A 144 0.40 -7.39 5.53
CA SER A 144 1.36 -6.36 5.10
C SER A 144 2.53 -6.79 4.17
N SER A 145 2.29 -7.65 3.19
CA SER A 145 3.14 -7.96 2.04
C SER A 145 2.31 -8.60 0.91
N LYS A 146 2.32 -8.03 -0.31
CA LYS A 146 1.82 -8.73 -1.50
C LYS A 146 2.73 -9.92 -1.77
N ASN A 147 2.30 -11.13 -1.38
CA ASN A 147 3.16 -12.31 -1.38
C ASN A 147 2.69 -13.37 -2.38
N TYR A 148 3.61 -13.79 -3.24
CA TYR A 148 3.46 -14.99 -4.05
C TYR A 148 4.24 -16.15 -3.42
N ASP A 149 3.57 -17.28 -3.19
CA ASP A 149 4.24 -18.53 -2.89
C ASP A 149 4.65 -19.18 -4.21
N VAL A 150 5.95 -19.43 -4.38
CA VAL A 150 6.53 -19.91 -5.63
C VAL A 150 7.19 -21.27 -5.41
N THR A 151 6.58 -22.30 -5.99
CA THR A 151 7.14 -23.67 -6.04
C THR A 151 7.48 -24.06 -7.47
N ASN A 152 7.85 -25.31 -7.73
CA ASN A 152 8.15 -25.79 -9.07
C ASN A 152 7.42 -27.09 -9.42
N ASN A 153 7.02 -27.22 -10.69
CA ASN A 153 6.57 -28.48 -11.27
C ASN A 153 7.74 -29.11 -12.06
N GLY A 154 8.59 -29.84 -11.34
CA GLY A 154 9.84 -30.37 -11.90
C GLY A 154 10.66 -29.26 -12.57
N ALA A 155 11.17 -29.54 -13.77
CA ALA A 155 11.92 -28.58 -14.60
C ALA A 155 11.04 -27.77 -15.57
N THR A 156 9.72 -27.86 -15.47
CA THR A 156 8.81 -27.35 -16.52
C THR A 156 8.29 -25.95 -16.24
N SER A 157 7.86 -25.66 -15.00
CA SER A 157 7.27 -24.37 -14.64
C SER A 157 7.50 -24.03 -13.18
N TYR A 158 7.55 -22.73 -12.89
CA TYR A 158 7.22 -22.25 -11.55
C TYR A 158 5.71 -22.31 -11.36
N VAL A 159 5.28 -22.63 -10.15
CA VAL A 159 3.87 -22.70 -9.75
C VAL A 159 3.63 -21.62 -8.70
N PHE A 160 2.73 -20.70 -9.01
CA PHE A 160 2.41 -19.54 -8.18
C PHE A 160 1.08 -19.71 -7.46
N ASN A 161 1.08 -19.38 -6.18
CA ASN A 161 -0.10 -19.22 -5.33
C ASN A 161 -0.03 -17.84 -4.64
N GLY A 162 -1.17 -17.32 -4.16
CA GLY A 162 -1.26 -15.97 -3.55
C GLY A 162 -1.59 -14.87 -4.56
N GLU A 163 -2.05 -13.71 -4.08
CA GLU A 163 -2.48 -12.55 -4.90
C GLU A 163 -3.42 -12.94 -6.07
N GLY A 164 -4.41 -13.79 -5.79
CA GLY A 164 -5.39 -14.27 -6.78
C GLY A 164 -4.89 -15.37 -7.72
N GLN A 165 -3.67 -15.91 -7.52
CA GLN A 165 -3.19 -17.10 -8.23
C GLN A 165 -3.54 -18.39 -7.47
N THR A 166 -3.85 -19.45 -8.22
CA THR A 166 -4.07 -20.80 -7.67
C THR A 166 -3.44 -21.81 -8.62
N ASP A 167 -2.34 -22.42 -8.18
CA ASP A 167 -1.49 -23.35 -8.93
C ASP A 167 -1.18 -22.89 -10.36
N ALA A 168 -0.99 -21.57 -10.52
CA ALA A 168 -0.78 -20.97 -11.82
C ALA A 168 0.64 -21.29 -12.32
N GLN A 169 0.75 -21.87 -13.50
CA GLN A 169 2.04 -22.26 -14.08
C GLN A 169 2.60 -21.14 -14.95
N ASN A 170 3.76 -20.62 -14.55
CA ASN A 170 4.43 -19.51 -15.24
C ASN A 170 3.47 -18.34 -15.62
N PRO A 171 2.62 -17.84 -14.69
CA PRO A 171 1.67 -16.78 -15.01
C PRO A 171 2.37 -15.49 -15.45
N SER A 172 1.70 -14.71 -16.28
CA SER A 172 2.04 -13.29 -16.39
C SER A 172 1.42 -12.56 -15.19
N LEU A 173 2.24 -11.78 -14.47
CA LEU A 173 1.83 -11.05 -13.28
C LEU A 173 1.89 -9.55 -13.57
N THR A 174 0.98 -8.78 -12.97
CA THR A 174 0.98 -7.31 -13.04
C THR A 174 1.46 -6.77 -11.71
N LEU A 175 2.54 -6.00 -11.73
CA LEU A 175 3.11 -5.35 -10.56
C LEU A 175 3.00 -3.83 -10.72
N VAL A 176 2.83 -3.14 -9.61
CA VAL A 176 2.65 -1.68 -9.58
C VAL A 176 3.93 -1.02 -9.09
N ARG A 177 4.36 0.07 -9.74
CA ARG A 177 5.49 0.89 -9.29
C ARG A 177 5.24 1.43 -7.88
N GLY A 178 6.31 1.57 -7.10
CA GLY A 178 6.24 1.98 -5.69
C GLY A 178 5.75 0.91 -4.73
N THR A 179 5.21 -0.22 -5.22
CA THR A 179 4.76 -1.32 -4.37
C THR A 179 5.88 -2.32 -4.08
N THR A 180 5.90 -2.84 -2.86
CA THR A 180 6.77 -3.96 -2.46
C THR A 180 6.04 -5.30 -2.55
N TYR A 181 6.62 -6.23 -3.31
CA TYR A 181 6.18 -7.62 -3.45
C TYR A 181 7.18 -8.57 -2.81
N THR A 182 6.69 -9.65 -2.23
CA THR A 182 7.51 -10.78 -1.79
C THR A 182 7.19 -12.03 -2.61
N PHE A 183 8.22 -12.82 -2.88
CA PHE A 183 8.10 -14.14 -3.48
C PHE A 183 8.73 -15.12 -2.52
N THR A 184 7.91 -15.93 -1.86
CA THR A 184 8.36 -17.00 -0.98
C THR A 184 8.72 -18.21 -1.83
N ILE A 185 10.01 -18.40 -2.07
CA ILE A 185 10.53 -19.44 -2.95
C ILE A 185 10.71 -20.73 -2.16
N ASP A 186 10.12 -21.80 -2.67
CA ASP A 186 10.40 -23.19 -2.30
C ASP A 186 10.56 -24.03 -3.57
N ALA A 187 11.67 -23.82 -4.26
CA ALA A 187 11.95 -24.38 -5.58
C ALA A 187 13.43 -24.81 -5.70
N SER A 188 13.85 -25.73 -4.82
CA SER A 188 15.23 -26.23 -4.75
C SER A 188 15.73 -26.74 -6.11
N GLY A 189 16.88 -26.27 -6.56
CA GLY A 189 17.44 -26.55 -7.89
C GLY A 189 16.92 -25.63 -9.00
N HIS A 190 16.09 -24.65 -8.68
CA HIS A 190 15.47 -23.74 -9.64
C HIS A 190 15.59 -22.25 -9.21
N PRO A 191 16.76 -21.62 -9.40
CA PRO A 191 17.01 -20.23 -9.00
C PRO A 191 16.00 -19.25 -9.58
N PHE A 192 15.26 -18.52 -8.75
CA PHE A 192 14.27 -17.53 -9.20
C PHE A 192 14.93 -16.17 -9.43
N LEU A 193 15.20 -15.80 -10.69
CA LEU A 193 15.79 -14.51 -11.03
C LEU A 193 14.75 -13.55 -11.61
N ILE A 194 14.70 -12.31 -11.10
CA ILE A 194 14.06 -11.17 -11.77
C ILE A 194 15.06 -10.53 -12.75
N LYS A 195 14.62 -10.28 -13.98
CA LYS A 195 15.49 -9.95 -15.12
C LYS A 195 14.88 -8.88 -16.03
N SER A 196 15.76 -8.08 -16.64
CA SER A 196 15.40 -7.07 -17.65
C SER A 196 15.24 -7.65 -19.06
N VAL A 197 15.83 -8.83 -19.31
CA VAL A 197 15.72 -9.55 -20.58
C VAL A 197 15.48 -11.02 -20.26
N GLN A 198 14.45 -11.59 -20.86
CA GLN A 198 14.08 -13.00 -20.69
C GLN A 198 15.23 -13.93 -21.13
N GLY A 199 15.51 -14.96 -20.35
CA GLY A 199 16.47 -16.00 -20.73
C GLY A 199 16.99 -16.83 -19.55
N ASN A 200 17.46 -18.04 -19.82
CA ASN A 200 17.91 -19.05 -18.85
C ASN A 200 19.42 -19.01 -18.59
N THR A 201 19.92 -17.84 -18.24
CA THR A 201 21.29 -17.64 -17.75
C THR A 201 21.28 -16.59 -16.64
N ASN A 202 22.43 -16.30 -16.03
CA ASN A 202 22.51 -15.22 -15.03
C ASN A 202 22.70 -13.82 -15.65
N ALA A 203 22.80 -13.71 -16.98
CA ALA A 203 22.91 -12.42 -17.65
C ALA A 203 21.60 -11.62 -17.51
N ASN A 204 21.68 -10.29 -17.46
CA ASN A 204 20.53 -9.37 -17.41
C ASN A 204 19.68 -9.46 -16.12
N ALA A 205 20.25 -9.93 -15.02
CA ALA A 205 19.62 -9.81 -13.70
C ALA A 205 19.25 -8.34 -13.42
N TYR A 206 18.01 -8.11 -13.01
CA TYR A 206 17.51 -6.81 -12.59
C TYR A 206 17.56 -6.75 -11.07
N ASN A 207 18.51 -6.00 -10.52
CA ASN A 207 18.76 -5.96 -9.07
C ASN A 207 18.26 -4.68 -8.40
N ASN A 208 17.80 -3.68 -9.17
CA ASN A 208 17.29 -2.44 -8.59
C ASN A 208 15.96 -2.72 -7.87
N GLY A 209 15.92 -2.47 -6.56
CA GLY A 209 14.76 -2.79 -5.72
C GLY A 209 14.59 -4.28 -5.38
N VAL A 210 15.51 -5.17 -5.80
CA VAL A 210 15.40 -6.62 -5.55
C VAL A 210 16.41 -7.08 -4.51
N THR A 211 15.96 -7.82 -3.50
CA THR A 211 16.80 -8.54 -2.53
C THR A 211 16.72 -10.06 -2.73
N ASN A 212 17.80 -10.78 -2.41
CA ASN A 212 17.88 -12.24 -2.53
C ASN A 212 17.60 -12.79 -3.96
N ASN A 213 17.89 -12.00 -5.00
CA ASN A 213 17.64 -12.38 -6.39
C ASN A 213 18.38 -13.68 -6.76
N GLY A 214 17.67 -14.65 -7.35
CA GLY A 214 18.20 -15.98 -7.65
C GLY A 214 18.03 -17.02 -6.53
N ALA A 215 17.27 -16.71 -5.48
CA ALA A 215 16.97 -17.68 -4.44
C ALA A 215 16.31 -18.95 -4.99
N GLU A 216 16.70 -20.10 -4.45
CA GLU A 216 16.05 -21.41 -4.69
C GLU A 216 15.17 -21.81 -3.49
N ASN A 217 15.41 -21.20 -2.33
CA ASN A 217 14.62 -21.32 -1.11
C ASN A 217 14.72 -20.01 -0.32
N GLY A 218 13.63 -19.58 0.30
CA GLY A 218 13.54 -18.34 1.08
C GLY A 218 12.85 -17.21 0.31
N THR A 219 12.88 -15.99 0.85
CA THR A 219 12.09 -14.87 0.30
C THR A 219 12.93 -14.01 -0.63
N VAL A 220 12.42 -13.76 -1.84
CA VAL A 220 12.86 -12.68 -2.73
C VAL A 220 11.93 -11.49 -2.51
N THR A 221 12.47 -10.31 -2.24
CA THR A 221 11.66 -9.08 -2.12
C THR A 221 11.93 -8.19 -3.31
N PHE A 222 10.87 -7.63 -3.90
CA PHE A 222 10.96 -6.67 -4.99
C PHE A 222 10.11 -5.42 -4.68
N THR A 223 10.77 -4.34 -4.28
CA THR A 223 10.18 -2.99 -4.26
C THR A 223 10.33 -2.41 -5.66
N VAL A 224 9.22 -2.30 -6.40
CA VAL A 224 9.24 -1.89 -7.82
C VAL A 224 9.63 -0.41 -7.92
N PRO A 225 10.79 -0.06 -8.50
CA PRO A 225 11.20 1.34 -8.61
C PRO A 225 10.22 2.16 -9.47
N MET A 226 10.06 3.45 -9.15
CA MET A 226 9.23 4.37 -9.94
C MET A 226 9.73 4.56 -11.38
N ASP A 227 10.99 4.23 -11.66
CA ASP A 227 11.59 4.24 -12.99
C ASP A 227 11.77 2.84 -13.60
N ALA A 228 11.14 1.81 -13.01
CA ALA A 228 11.18 0.44 -13.55
C ALA A 228 10.65 0.39 -14.99
N PRO A 229 11.24 -0.41 -15.89
CA PRO A 229 10.69 -0.63 -17.22
C PRO A 229 9.29 -1.23 -17.16
N ASP A 230 8.44 -0.95 -18.16
CA ASP A 230 7.07 -1.49 -18.26
C ASP A 230 7.02 -3.03 -18.34
N THR A 231 8.16 -3.68 -18.64
CA THR A 231 8.26 -5.13 -18.75
C THR A 231 9.54 -5.62 -18.11
N LEU A 232 9.38 -6.56 -17.17
CA LEU A 232 10.44 -7.38 -16.61
C LEU A 232 10.06 -8.85 -16.74
N TYR A 233 10.98 -9.74 -16.38
CA TYR A 233 10.79 -11.18 -16.46
C TYR A 233 11.21 -11.85 -15.17
N TYR A 234 10.64 -13.01 -14.88
CA TYR A 234 11.26 -13.97 -13.97
C TYR A 234 11.71 -15.20 -14.75
N ASN A 235 12.86 -15.75 -14.38
CA ASN A 235 13.48 -16.87 -15.08
C ASN A 235 14.20 -17.80 -14.11
N CYS A 236 14.15 -19.10 -14.40
CA CYS A 236 15.10 -20.06 -13.85
C CYS A 236 16.45 -19.94 -14.56
N GLN A 237 17.56 -20.00 -13.80
CA GLN A 237 18.90 -20.06 -14.38
C GLN A 237 19.11 -21.29 -15.28
N PHE A 238 18.56 -22.45 -14.91
CA PHE A 238 18.91 -23.71 -15.55
C PHE A 238 17.90 -24.17 -16.59
N HIS A 239 16.61 -23.85 -16.39
CA HIS A 239 15.52 -24.43 -17.15
C HIS A 239 14.80 -23.36 -17.98
N SER A 240 14.94 -23.42 -19.30
CA SER A 240 14.38 -22.44 -20.24
C SER A 240 12.86 -22.33 -20.24
N SER A 241 12.17 -23.38 -19.81
CA SER A 241 10.71 -23.39 -19.72
C SER A 241 10.17 -22.69 -18.47
N MET A 242 11.00 -22.49 -17.44
CA MET A 242 10.58 -21.86 -16.19
C MET A 242 10.79 -20.36 -16.27
N THR A 243 9.81 -19.67 -16.86
CA THR A 243 9.91 -18.25 -17.17
C THR A 243 8.52 -17.63 -17.29
N GLY A 244 8.40 -16.36 -16.95
CA GLY A 244 7.20 -15.57 -17.20
C GLY A 244 7.48 -14.07 -17.22
N THR A 245 6.42 -13.29 -17.32
CA THR A 245 6.48 -11.84 -17.53
C THR A 245 5.90 -11.11 -16.33
N PHE A 246 6.57 -10.05 -15.91
CA PHE A 246 6.01 -8.99 -15.08
C PHE A 246 5.63 -7.82 -15.98
N THR A 247 4.33 -7.49 -16.04
CA THR A 247 3.83 -6.23 -16.59
C THR A 247 3.89 -5.19 -15.48
N ILE A 248 4.62 -4.11 -15.68
CA ILE A 248 4.78 -3.06 -14.68
C ILE A 248 3.85 -1.89 -15.03
N THR A 249 2.98 -1.51 -14.11
CA THR A 249 2.05 -0.39 -14.25
C THR A 249 2.31 0.67 -13.18
N ASP A 250 1.71 1.84 -13.37
CA ASP A 250 1.63 2.89 -12.35
C ASP A 250 0.49 2.61 -11.35
#